data_AF-A0A844HS99-F1
#
_entry.id   AF-A0A844HS99-F1
#
_cell.length_a   1.000
_cell.length_b   1.000
_cell.length_c   1.000
_cell.angle_alpha   90.00
_cell.angle_beta   90.00
_cell.angle_gamma   90.00
#
_symmetry.space_group_name_H-M   'P 1'
#
loop_
_entity.id
_entity.type
_entity.pdbx_description
1 polymer ?
#
loop_
_entity_poly.entity_id
_entity_poly.type
_entity_poly.pdbx_seq_one_letter_code
_entity_poly.pdbx_strand_id
1 'polypeptide(L)'
;MDLKRFTGPQAGSQKYDLLTAMAIAGLNGTPGFQTSMLRLIALVTARYNWKADEFTVGQRDLGKMWSVDERTVKREIKRLTTAQILLQLRPGVRGRVAAYRLNYAELYRLSAPHWHEVGPDFSARMESSHPQAEPQEQKIVRVDFRSRAEQPADLPQEPWARTLLRLSETEPGLHRNWFSALAFVSYDAGVLCLRAPSSFVGQYVMVHHLRPLQDMAQIEFPGLRRLIISD
;
A
#
# COMPACT_ATOMS: atom_id res chain seq x y z
N MET A 1 -1.31 1.61 -0.81
CA MET A 1 -1.81 2.61 0.15
C MET A 1 -0.90 3.83 0.07
N ASP A 2 -1.46 4.95 -0.39
CA ASP A 2 -0.74 6.13 -0.85
C ASP A 2 -0.16 6.96 0.33
N LEU A 3 1.16 7.21 0.32
CA LEU A 3 1.90 7.92 1.37
C LEU A 3 1.42 9.39 1.53
N LYS A 4 0.72 9.92 0.51
CA LYS A 4 0.24 11.32 0.45
C LYS A 4 -1.01 11.60 1.29
N ARG A 5 -1.66 10.59 1.88
CA ARG A 5 -2.89 10.75 2.67
C ARG A 5 -2.70 11.77 3.82
N PHE A 6 -1.65 11.62 4.61
CA PHE A 6 -1.48 12.40 5.85
C PHE A 6 -0.54 13.63 5.73
N THR A 7 -0.21 14.08 4.51
CA THR A 7 0.66 15.26 4.29
C THR A 7 0.12 16.28 3.28
N GLY A 8 -1.10 16.11 2.74
CA GLY A 8 -1.76 17.06 1.83
C GLY A 8 -2.77 18.01 2.51
N PRO A 9 -3.54 18.80 1.73
CA PRO A 9 -4.53 19.75 2.26
C PRO A 9 -5.58 19.13 3.20
N GLN A 10 -5.94 17.87 2.95
CA GLN A 10 -6.90 17.11 3.76
C GLN A 10 -6.26 16.34 4.94
N ALA A 11 -4.94 16.47 5.13
CA ALA A 11 -4.19 15.71 6.13
C ALA A 11 -4.66 15.95 7.56
N GLY A 12 -5.11 17.17 7.87
CA GLY A 12 -5.63 17.51 9.20
C GLY A 12 -6.81 16.63 9.59
N SER A 13 -7.87 16.67 8.78
CA SER A 13 -9.07 15.86 9.00
C SER A 13 -8.75 14.37 9.01
N GLN A 14 -7.93 13.89 8.07
CA GLN A 14 -7.63 12.46 7.96
C GLN A 14 -6.83 11.91 9.15
N LYS A 15 -5.94 12.71 9.76
CA LYS A 15 -5.24 12.33 11.00
C LYS A 15 -6.22 12.18 12.16
N TYR A 16 -7.16 13.12 12.30
CA TYR A 16 -8.19 13.01 13.33
C TYR A 16 -9.10 11.81 13.08
N ASP A 17 -9.48 11.55 11.83
CA ASP A 17 -10.30 10.38 11.50
C ASP A 17 -9.57 9.06 11.84
N LEU A 18 -8.25 8.99 11.61
CA LEU A 18 -7.42 7.86 12.03
C LEU A 18 -7.34 7.72 13.57
N LEU A 19 -7.16 8.82 14.30
CA LEU A 19 -7.14 8.80 15.76
C LEU A 19 -8.50 8.37 16.33
N THR A 20 -9.59 8.84 15.74
CA THR A 20 -10.96 8.42 16.07
C THR A 20 -11.16 6.93 15.79
N ALA A 21 -10.70 6.43 14.64
CA ALA A 21 -10.74 5.01 14.31
C ALA A 21 -9.97 4.15 15.32
N MET A 22 -8.78 4.58 15.73
CA MET A 22 -8.00 3.91 16.77
C MET A 22 -8.72 3.91 18.13
N ALA A 23 -9.34 5.04 18.49
CA ALA A 23 -10.06 5.18 19.74
C ALA A 23 -11.29 4.26 19.78
N ILE A 24 -12.13 4.27 18.74
CA ILE A 24 -13.36 3.48 18.72
C ILE A 24 -13.09 1.97 18.65
N ALA A 25 -12.05 1.55 17.92
CA ALA A 25 -11.58 0.16 17.94
C ALA A 25 -11.10 -0.24 19.34
N GLY A 26 -10.40 0.65 20.04
CA GLY A 26 -9.95 0.43 21.41
C GLY A 26 -11.10 0.31 22.42
N LEU A 27 -12.06 1.24 22.35
CA LEU A 27 -13.21 1.30 23.26
C LEU A 27 -14.14 0.09 23.13
N ASN A 28 -14.26 -0.47 21.93
CA ASN A 28 -15.03 -1.70 21.68
C ASN A 28 -14.22 -2.99 21.85
N GLY A 29 -12.97 -2.89 22.31
CA GLY A 29 -12.10 -4.05 22.52
C GLY A 29 -12.08 -4.54 23.97
N THR A 30 -11.22 -5.52 24.23
CA THR A 30 -10.92 -5.95 25.61
C THR A 30 -10.20 -4.84 26.40
N PRO A 31 -10.24 -4.84 27.75
CA PRO A 31 -9.52 -3.83 28.55
C PRO A 31 -8.01 -3.73 28.22
N GLY A 32 -7.38 -4.86 27.90
CA GLY A 32 -5.99 -4.91 27.46
C GLY A 32 -5.79 -4.27 26.08
N PHE A 33 -6.74 -4.48 25.15
CA PHE A 33 -6.72 -3.86 23.83
C PHE A 33 -6.96 -2.34 23.91
N GLN A 34 -7.95 -1.91 24.70
CA GLN A 34 -8.22 -0.49 24.97
C GLN A 34 -6.97 0.22 25.50
N THR A 35 -6.29 -0.38 26.48
CA THR A 35 -5.04 0.18 27.02
C THR A 35 -3.95 0.25 25.95
N SER A 36 -3.85 -0.77 25.08
CA SER A 36 -2.88 -0.80 23.98
C SER A 36 -3.16 0.31 22.96
N MET A 37 -4.43 0.53 22.62
CA MET A 37 -4.85 1.60 21.71
C MET A 37 -4.61 2.97 22.32
N LEU A 38 -4.91 3.19 23.60
CA LEU A 38 -4.62 4.46 24.28
C LEU A 38 -3.11 4.79 24.24
N ARG A 39 -2.26 3.81 24.55
CA ARG A 39 -0.79 3.95 24.45
C ARG A 39 -0.35 4.26 23.03
N LEU A 40 -0.96 3.61 22.04
CA LEU A 40 -0.65 3.85 20.64
C LEU A 40 -1.11 5.25 20.18
N ILE A 41 -2.29 5.71 20.60
CA ILE A 41 -2.77 7.08 20.36
C ILE A 41 -1.76 8.08 20.92
N ALA A 42 -1.35 7.93 22.19
CA ALA A 42 -0.36 8.80 22.82
C ALA A 42 0.98 8.81 22.09
N LEU A 43 1.44 7.65 21.59
CA LEU A 43 2.64 7.55 20.78
C LEU A 43 2.49 8.27 19.44
N VAL A 44 1.36 8.08 18.77
CA VAL A 44 1.10 8.62 17.44
C VAL A 44 1.02 10.14 17.49
N THR A 45 0.28 10.67 18.47
CA THR A 45 0.12 12.11 18.66
C THR A 45 1.43 12.80 19.04
N ALA A 46 2.30 12.13 19.79
CA ALA A 46 3.54 12.73 20.29
C ALA A 46 4.76 12.54 19.35
N ARG A 47 4.88 11.41 18.64
CA ARG A 47 6.15 11.00 18.01
C ARG A 47 6.03 10.40 16.61
N TYR A 48 4.84 10.32 16.01
CA TYR A 48 4.72 9.78 14.65
C TYR A 48 5.26 10.76 13.60
N ASN A 49 6.15 10.29 12.74
CA ASN A 49 6.62 11.06 11.60
C ASN A 49 5.70 10.80 10.40
N TRP A 50 4.72 11.68 10.21
CA TRP A 50 3.76 11.59 9.10
C TRP A 50 4.40 11.67 7.72
N LYS A 51 5.57 12.32 7.59
CA LYS A 51 6.28 12.43 6.30
C LYS A 51 6.98 11.12 5.94
N ALA A 52 7.60 10.47 6.93
CA ALA A 52 8.28 9.19 6.73
C ALA A 52 7.35 7.98 6.91
N ASP A 53 6.12 8.21 7.36
CA ASP A 53 5.14 7.18 7.75
C ASP A 53 5.71 6.14 8.71
N GLU A 54 6.37 6.60 9.77
CA GLU A 54 6.94 5.74 10.79
C GLU A 54 7.14 6.44 12.13
N PHE A 55 7.32 5.66 13.20
CA PHE A 55 7.94 6.13 14.44
C PHE A 55 9.20 5.32 14.73
N THR A 56 10.20 6.01 15.30
CA THR A 56 11.44 5.41 15.81
C THR A 56 11.66 5.93 17.23
N VAL A 57 11.17 5.19 18.23
CA VAL A 57 11.23 5.59 19.66
C VAL A 57 11.75 4.43 20.50
N GLY A 58 12.75 4.71 21.34
CA GLY A 58 13.40 3.70 22.17
C GLY A 58 12.50 3.20 23.30
N GLN A 59 12.74 1.98 23.79
CA GLN A 59 11.91 1.36 24.82
C GLN A 59 11.88 2.16 26.13
N ARG A 60 13.00 2.77 26.51
CA ARG A 60 13.09 3.66 27.68
C ARG A 60 12.18 4.88 27.56
N ASP A 61 12.14 5.51 26.38
CA ASP A 61 11.30 6.68 26.14
C ASP A 61 9.82 6.31 26.07
N LEU A 62 9.50 5.17 25.44
CA LEU A 62 8.15 4.61 25.46
C LEU A 62 7.70 4.30 26.89
N GLY A 63 8.57 3.75 27.73
CA GLY A 63 8.27 3.43 29.13
C GLY A 63 7.91 4.69 29.92
N LYS A 64 8.69 5.77 29.76
CA LYS A 64 8.36 7.07 30.37
C LYS A 64 7.03 7.63 29.84
N MET A 65 6.82 7.61 28.53
CA MET A 65 5.61 8.14 27.90
C MET A 65 4.35 7.41 28.35
N TRP A 66 4.44 6.10 28.53
CA TRP A 66 3.32 5.25 28.91
C TRP A 66 3.21 5.01 30.41
N SER A 67 4.12 5.58 31.21
CA SER A 67 4.25 5.37 32.66
C SER A 67 4.32 3.88 33.04
N VAL A 68 5.17 3.12 32.33
CA VAL A 68 5.38 1.67 32.55
C VAL A 68 6.85 1.30 32.43
N ASP A 69 7.18 0.10 32.92
CA ASP A 69 8.51 -0.47 32.77
C ASP A 69 8.81 -0.94 31.33
N GLU A 70 10.09 -1.11 31.00
CA GLU A 70 10.53 -1.54 29.67
C GLU A 70 10.07 -2.95 29.28
N ARG A 71 9.83 -3.85 30.25
CA ARG A 71 9.29 -5.18 29.98
C ARG A 71 7.83 -5.08 29.52
N THR A 72 7.05 -4.18 30.13
CA THR A 72 5.70 -3.86 29.68
C THR A 72 5.73 -3.25 28.28
N VAL A 73 6.66 -2.33 27.97
CA VAL A 73 6.82 -1.79 26.62
C VAL A 73 7.07 -2.90 25.59
N LYS A 74 8.00 -3.83 25.87
CA LYS A 74 8.28 -4.98 24.98
C LYS A 74 7.03 -5.80 24.71
N ARG A 75 6.22 -6.06 25.75
CA ARG A 75 4.97 -6.81 25.63
C ARG A 75 3.94 -6.07 24.78
N GLU A 76 3.80 -4.76 24.95
CA GLU A 76 2.87 -3.95 24.18
C GLU A 76 3.26 -3.89 22.70
N ILE A 77 4.55 -3.64 22.39
CA ILE A 77 5.04 -3.66 21.01
C ILE A 77 4.83 -5.04 20.37
N LYS A 78 5.10 -6.13 21.11
CA LYS A 78 4.82 -7.50 20.64
C LYS A 78 3.33 -7.69 20.36
N ARG A 79 2.44 -7.24 21.26
CA ARG A 79 0.99 -7.37 21.07
C ARG A 79 0.52 -6.61 19.82
N LEU A 80 0.96 -5.36 19.65
CA LEU A 80 0.57 -4.52 18.52
C LEU A 80 1.10 -5.05 17.18
N THR A 81 2.30 -5.64 17.16
CA THR A 81 2.86 -6.27 15.95
C THR A 81 2.22 -7.62 15.64
N THR A 82 1.95 -8.45 16.66
CA THR A 82 1.20 -9.70 16.49
C THR A 82 -0.23 -9.45 15.98
N ALA A 83 -0.90 -8.42 16.48
CA ALA A 83 -2.22 -7.99 16.00
C ALA A 83 -2.19 -7.29 14.62
N GLN A 84 -1.02 -7.22 13.96
CA GLN A 84 -0.84 -6.53 12.68
C GLN A 84 -1.23 -5.04 12.69
N ILE A 85 -1.33 -4.41 13.86
CA ILE A 85 -1.61 -2.97 13.98
C ILE A 85 -0.34 -2.15 13.72
N LEU A 86 0.81 -2.71 14.11
CA LEU A 86 2.13 -2.17 13.77
C LEU A 86 2.85 -3.10 12.81
N LEU A 87 3.43 -2.52 11.76
CA LEU A 87 4.34 -3.20 10.85
C LEU A 87 5.77 -2.78 11.17
N GLN A 88 6.65 -3.73 11.42
CA GLN A 88 8.06 -3.45 11.64
C GLN A 88 8.75 -3.19 10.30
N LEU A 89 9.28 -1.99 10.12
CA LEU A 89 10.04 -1.63 8.92
C LEU A 89 11.51 -2.02 9.04
N ARG A 90 12.09 -1.77 10.21
CA ARG A 90 13.50 -2.04 10.50
C ARG A 90 13.63 -2.58 11.91
N PRO A 91 14.33 -3.72 12.12
CA PRO A 91 14.56 -4.25 13.45
C PRO A 91 15.51 -3.34 14.23
N GLY A 92 15.34 -3.32 15.56
CA GLY A 92 16.27 -2.65 16.45
C GLY A 92 17.54 -3.48 16.57
N VAL A 93 18.70 -2.83 16.51
CA VAL A 93 20.02 -3.45 16.68
C VAL A 93 20.85 -2.66 17.68
N ARG A 94 22.04 -3.15 18.06
CA ARG A 94 22.90 -2.43 19.00
C ARG A 94 23.14 -0.99 18.51
N GLY A 95 22.74 -0.01 19.33
CA GLY A 95 22.86 1.42 19.02
C GLY A 95 21.79 2.01 18.09
N ARG A 96 20.86 1.21 17.54
CA ARG A 96 19.77 1.71 16.67
C ARG A 96 18.41 1.20 17.11
N VAL A 97 17.47 2.13 17.23
CA VAL A 97 16.08 1.85 17.60
C VAL A 97 15.32 1.27 16.40
N ALA A 98 14.37 0.36 16.67
CA ALA A 98 13.49 -0.19 15.66
C ALA A 98 12.56 0.88 15.06
N ALA A 99 12.23 0.74 13.78
CA ALA A 99 11.25 1.60 13.10
C ALA A 99 9.97 0.81 12.82
N TYR A 100 8.83 1.44 13.10
CA TYR A 100 7.51 0.84 12.90
C TYR A 100 6.59 1.82 12.19
N ARG A 101 5.65 1.30 11.40
CA ARG A 101 4.54 2.06 10.82
C ARG A 101 3.20 1.51 11.28
N LEU A 102 2.17 2.34 11.21
CA LEU A 102 0.78 1.91 11.42
C LEU A 102 0.31 1.07 10.23
N ASN A 103 -0.43 0.01 10.51
CA ASN A 103 -1.22 -0.68 9.52
C ASN A 103 -2.60 -0.03 9.43
N TYR A 104 -2.72 0.95 8.54
CA TYR A 104 -3.98 1.66 8.34
C TYR A 104 -5.13 0.73 7.96
N ALA A 105 -4.89 -0.25 7.08
CA ALA A 105 -5.93 -1.18 6.64
C ALA A 105 -6.50 -1.97 7.83
N GLU A 106 -5.64 -2.46 8.72
CA GLU A 106 -6.08 -3.19 9.90
C GLU A 106 -6.81 -2.29 10.91
N LEU A 107 -6.31 -1.08 11.14
CA LEU A 107 -7.00 -0.11 12.01
C LEU A 107 -8.40 0.24 11.50
N TYR A 108 -8.55 0.40 10.19
CA TYR A 108 -9.85 0.66 9.58
C TYR A 108 -10.74 -0.58 9.59
N ARG A 109 -10.20 -1.78 9.36
CA ARG A 109 -10.95 -3.04 9.48
C ARG A 109 -11.49 -3.25 10.91
N LEU A 110 -10.67 -2.96 11.92
CA LEU A 110 -11.05 -3.11 13.33
C LEU A 110 -12.07 -2.06 13.79
N SER A 111 -12.03 -0.87 13.21
CA SER A 111 -12.95 0.23 13.60
C SER A 111 -14.24 0.25 12.78
N ALA A 112 -14.25 -0.30 11.56
CA ALA A 112 -15.38 -0.25 10.63
C ALA A 112 -16.73 -0.66 11.24
N PRO A 113 -16.84 -1.75 12.04
CA PRO A 113 -18.11 -2.13 12.66
C PRO A 113 -18.71 -1.04 13.56
N HIS A 114 -17.88 -0.11 14.06
CA HIS A 114 -18.23 0.86 15.09
C HIS A 114 -18.25 2.31 14.60
N TRP A 115 -18.06 2.59 13.30
CA TRP A 115 -18.07 3.97 12.80
C TRP A 115 -19.40 4.68 13.06
N HIS A 116 -20.51 3.95 12.97
CA HIS A 116 -21.85 4.45 13.24
C HIS A 116 -22.05 4.93 14.70
N GLU A 117 -21.27 4.41 15.65
CA GLU A 117 -21.31 4.81 17.06
C GLU A 117 -20.70 6.22 17.28
N VAL A 118 -19.83 6.66 16.36
CA VAL A 118 -19.23 8.02 16.40
C VAL A 118 -20.19 9.05 15.82
N GLY A 119 -20.88 8.69 14.73
CA GLY A 119 -21.90 9.53 14.10
C GLY A 119 -21.94 9.41 12.57
N PRO A 120 -23.06 9.79 11.94
CA PRO A 120 -23.31 9.55 10.52
C PRO A 120 -22.32 10.27 9.59
N ASP A 121 -21.86 11.46 9.97
CA ASP A 121 -20.85 12.23 9.22
C ASP A 121 -19.48 11.55 9.22
N PHE A 122 -19.06 10.98 10.36
CA PHE A 122 -17.83 10.20 10.44
C PHE A 122 -17.91 8.94 9.59
N SER A 123 -19.01 8.18 9.67
CA SER A 123 -19.24 7.02 8.81
C SER A 123 -19.14 7.37 7.33
N ALA A 124 -19.82 8.43 6.89
CA ALA A 124 -19.79 8.87 5.49
C ALA A 124 -18.38 9.26 5.03
N ARG A 125 -17.59 9.96 5.86
CA ARG A 125 -16.17 10.25 5.54
C ARG A 125 -15.32 9.00 5.46
N MET A 126 -15.53 8.06 6.37
CA MET A 126 -14.76 6.83 6.44
C MET A 126 -15.09 5.91 5.26
N GLU A 127 -16.36 5.78 4.88
CA GLU A 127 -16.81 5.01 3.71
C GLU A 127 -16.41 5.65 2.38
N SER A 128 -16.44 6.98 2.27
CA SER A 128 -15.98 7.66 1.05
C SER A 128 -14.46 7.62 0.87
N SER A 129 -13.71 7.67 1.97
CA SER A 129 -12.24 7.66 1.97
C SER A 129 -11.65 6.25 2.05
N HIS A 130 -12.49 5.27 2.38
CA HIS A 130 -12.24 3.83 2.33
C HIS A 130 -13.49 3.22 1.74
N PRO A 131 -13.69 3.32 0.41
CA PRO A 131 -14.75 2.56 -0.23
C PRO A 131 -14.59 1.16 0.31
N GLN A 132 -15.60 0.69 1.07
CA GLN A 132 -15.56 -0.65 1.59
C GLN A 132 -15.20 -1.48 0.37
N ALA A 133 -14.16 -2.30 0.50
CA ALA A 133 -14.27 -3.58 -0.14
C ALA A 133 -15.54 -4.13 0.49
N GLU A 134 -16.70 -3.84 -0.13
CA GLU A 134 -17.79 -4.78 -0.12
C GLU A 134 -17.08 -6.13 -0.28
N PRO A 135 -17.51 -7.19 0.41
CA PRO A 135 -17.53 -8.42 -0.35
C PRO A 135 -18.35 -8.02 -1.58
N GLN A 136 -17.65 -7.63 -2.66
CA GLN A 136 -18.04 -8.12 -3.95
C GLN A 136 -18.29 -9.57 -3.60
N GLU A 137 -19.58 -9.90 -3.43
CA GLU A 137 -20.07 -11.14 -3.96
C GLU A 137 -19.18 -11.37 -5.14
N GLN A 138 -18.49 -12.49 -5.07
CA GLN A 138 -17.85 -13.01 -6.24
C GLN A 138 -19.00 -13.31 -7.24
N LYS A 139 -19.71 -12.29 -7.74
CA LYS A 139 -19.62 -11.90 -9.13
C LYS A 139 -18.13 -11.84 -9.47
N ILE A 140 -17.58 -13.05 -9.57
CA ILE A 140 -16.83 -13.52 -10.69
C ILE A 140 -17.55 -12.93 -11.91
N VAL A 141 -17.33 -11.64 -12.17
CA VAL A 141 -17.18 -11.20 -13.52
C VAL A 141 -15.96 -11.99 -13.92
N ARG A 142 -16.23 -13.17 -14.51
CA ARG A 142 -15.34 -13.74 -15.48
C ARG A 142 -15.14 -12.61 -16.46
N VAL A 143 -14.13 -11.78 -16.21
CA VAL A 143 -13.57 -10.97 -17.26
C VAL A 143 -12.85 -12.02 -18.08
N ASP A 144 -13.61 -12.68 -18.95
CA ASP A 144 -13.03 -13.34 -20.10
C ASP A 144 -12.27 -12.24 -20.83
N PHE A 145 -10.96 -12.18 -20.63
CA PHE A 145 -10.04 -11.44 -21.49
C PHE A 145 -9.93 -12.14 -22.86
N ARG A 146 -11.09 -12.50 -23.43
CA ARG A 146 -11.30 -12.91 -24.82
C ARG A 146 -12.33 -11.99 -25.46
N SER A 147 -12.23 -10.69 -25.20
CA SER A 147 -12.59 -9.72 -26.22
C SER A 147 -11.47 -9.75 -27.26
N ARG A 148 -11.68 -10.61 -28.27
CA ARG A 148 -11.04 -10.53 -29.58
C ARG A 148 -11.24 -9.11 -30.11
N ALA A 149 -10.28 -8.25 -29.82
CA ALA A 149 -10.13 -7.02 -30.59
C ALA A 149 -9.80 -7.45 -32.02
N GLU A 150 -10.62 -7.03 -32.97
CA GLU A 150 -10.32 -7.19 -34.39
C GLU A 150 -8.95 -6.54 -34.65
N GLN A 151 -7.97 -7.41 -34.85
CA GLN A 151 -6.60 -7.06 -35.18
C GLN A 151 -6.55 -6.60 -36.64
N PRO A 152 -6.01 -5.41 -36.93
CA PRO A 152 -5.29 -5.22 -38.18
C PRO A 152 -4.14 -6.24 -38.20
N ALA A 153 -4.17 -7.12 -39.19
CA ALA A 153 -3.10 -8.05 -39.48
C ALA A 153 -1.79 -7.29 -39.75
N ASP A 154 -0.68 -7.93 -39.42
CA ASP A 154 0.70 -7.47 -39.56
C ASP A 154 1.17 -6.45 -38.53
N LEU A 155 1.55 -6.91 -37.33
CA LEU A 155 2.67 -6.37 -36.55
C LEU A 155 3.12 -7.43 -35.52
N PRO A 156 4.42 -7.57 -35.21
CA PRO A 156 4.96 -8.64 -34.38
C PRO A 156 4.54 -8.48 -32.91
N GLN A 157 3.35 -8.98 -32.55
CA GLN A 157 2.82 -8.98 -31.16
C GLN A 157 3.47 -10.05 -30.27
N GLU A 158 4.17 -11.03 -30.85
CA GLU A 158 4.72 -12.15 -30.10
C GLU A 158 5.83 -11.80 -29.10
N PRO A 159 6.79 -10.88 -29.38
CA PRO A 159 7.87 -10.58 -28.44
C PRO A 159 7.37 -9.90 -27.16
N TRP A 160 6.35 -9.06 -27.25
CA TRP A 160 5.74 -8.45 -26.07
C TRP A 160 4.97 -9.48 -25.24
N ALA A 161 4.22 -10.37 -25.89
CA ALA A 161 3.53 -11.46 -25.20
C ALA A 161 4.51 -12.37 -24.46
N ARG A 162 5.67 -12.71 -25.06
CA ARG A 162 6.75 -13.46 -24.40
C ARG A 162 7.40 -12.68 -23.26
N THR A 163 7.56 -11.36 -23.40
CA THR A 163 8.05 -10.49 -22.33
C THR A 163 7.13 -10.53 -21.11
N LEU A 164 5.81 -10.42 -21.32
CA LEU A 164 4.81 -10.51 -20.25
C LEU A 164 4.78 -11.90 -19.60
N LEU A 165 4.88 -12.97 -20.40
CA LEU A 165 4.94 -14.33 -19.88
C LEU A 165 6.14 -14.53 -18.96
N ARG A 166 7.35 -14.13 -19.38
CA ARG A 166 8.55 -14.20 -18.53
C ARG A 166 8.42 -13.34 -17.28
N LEU A 167 7.90 -12.12 -17.40
CA LEU A 167 7.65 -11.26 -16.24
C LEU A 167 6.68 -11.89 -15.24
N SER A 168 5.70 -12.66 -15.72
CA SER A 168 4.78 -13.40 -14.85
C SER A 168 5.45 -14.55 -14.10
N GLU A 169 6.46 -15.18 -14.70
CA GLU A 169 7.24 -16.27 -14.10
C GLU A 169 8.30 -15.76 -13.12
N THR A 170 8.99 -14.66 -13.46
CA THR A 170 10.09 -14.12 -12.64
C THR A 170 9.59 -13.20 -11.53
N GLU A 171 8.59 -12.35 -11.81
CA GLU A 171 8.12 -11.29 -10.91
C GLU A 171 6.58 -11.23 -10.88
N PRO A 172 5.90 -12.29 -10.40
CA PRO A 172 4.44 -12.44 -10.50
C PRO A 172 3.66 -11.31 -9.84
N GLY A 173 4.18 -10.76 -8.74
CA GLY A 173 3.58 -9.64 -8.03
C GLY A 173 3.62 -8.33 -8.81
N LEU A 174 4.71 -8.05 -9.55
CA LEU A 174 4.83 -6.86 -10.38
C LEU A 174 4.06 -7.02 -11.69
N HIS A 175 4.10 -8.22 -12.29
CA HIS A 175 3.33 -8.53 -13.48
C HIS A 175 1.84 -8.34 -13.24
N ARG A 176 1.29 -8.93 -12.18
CA ARG A 176 -0.15 -8.86 -11.88
C ARG A 176 -0.63 -7.43 -11.64
N ASN A 177 0.16 -6.62 -10.95
CA ASN A 177 -0.26 -5.29 -10.47
C ASN A 177 0.06 -4.16 -11.46
N TRP A 178 1.05 -4.32 -12.33
CA TRP A 178 1.55 -3.23 -13.16
C TRP A 178 1.75 -3.61 -14.63
N PHE A 179 2.50 -4.68 -14.92
CA PHE A 179 2.91 -4.96 -16.30
C PHE A 179 1.81 -5.56 -17.17
N SER A 180 0.91 -6.36 -16.59
CA SER A 180 -0.22 -6.99 -17.30
C SER A 180 -1.18 -5.97 -17.92
N ALA A 181 -1.20 -4.74 -17.41
CA ALA A 181 -2.03 -3.65 -17.90
C ALA A 181 -1.39 -2.86 -19.05
N LEU A 182 -0.12 -3.08 -19.37
CA LEU A 182 0.60 -2.36 -20.43
C LEU A 182 0.35 -3.01 -21.80
N ALA A 183 -0.20 -2.24 -22.72
CA ALA A 183 -0.43 -2.68 -24.10
C ALA A 183 0.74 -2.28 -25.00
N PHE A 184 1.16 -3.19 -25.88
CA PHE A 184 2.13 -2.86 -26.93
C PHE A 184 1.51 -1.90 -27.94
N VAL A 185 2.25 -0.85 -28.28
CA VAL A 185 1.86 0.12 -29.33
C VAL A 185 2.73 -0.07 -30.55
N SER A 186 4.05 0.03 -30.39
CA SER A 186 5.00 -0.12 -31.49
C SER A 186 6.42 -0.40 -30.97
N TYR A 187 7.26 -0.91 -31.86
CA TYR A 187 8.70 -0.97 -31.66
C TYR A 187 9.37 -0.49 -32.95
N ASP A 188 10.03 0.66 -32.88
CA ASP A 188 10.75 1.23 -34.03
C ASP A 188 12.10 1.82 -33.60
N ALA A 189 13.11 1.65 -34.43
CA ALA A 189 14.48 2.15 -34.22
C ALA A 189 15.11 1.84 -32.83
N GLY A 190 14.67 0.77 -32.15
CA GLY A 190 15.14 0.44 -30.79
C GLY A 190 14.36 1.14 -29.67
N VAL A 191 13.21 1.73 -29.96
CA VAL A 191 12.32 2.34 -28.98
C VAL A 191 11.05 1.51 -28.87
N LEU A 192 10.80 0.95 -27.68
CA LEU A 192 9.57 0.23 -27.37
C LEU A 192 8.53 1.20 -26.80
N CYS A 193 7.41 1.34 -27.50
CA CYS A 193 6.29 2.17 -27.10
C CYS A 193 5.17 1.29 -26.52
N LEU A 194 4.79 1.59 -25.28
CA LEU A 194 3.73 0.92 -24.55
C LEU A 194 2.64 1.92 -24.17
N ARG A 195 1.40 1.46 -24.10
CA ARG A 195 0.26 2.22 -23.58
C ARG A 195 -0.10 1.72 -22.20
N ALA A 196 -0.18 2.62 -21.23
CA ALA A 196 -0.74 2.38 -19.91
C ALA A 196 -2.24 2.74 -19.90
N PRO A 197 -3.03 2.13 -19.00
CA PRO A 197 -4.45 2.48 -18.84
C PRO A 197 -4.66 3.86 -18.20
N SER A 198 -3.61 4.46 -17.63
CA SER A 198 -3.60 5.83 -17.12
C SER A 198 -2.19 6.40 -17.05
N SER A 199 -2.06 7.73 -17.12
CA SER A 199 -0.78 8.45 -16.95
C SER A 199 -0.08 8.10 -15.64
N PHE A 200 -0.85 7.85 -14.58
CA PHE A 200 -0.34 7.39 -13.30
C PHE A 200 0.35 6.02 -13.41
N VAL A 201 -0.30 5.02 -14.03
CA VAL A 201 0.29 3.68 -14.21
C VAL A 201 1.56 3.75 -15.05
N GLY A 202 1.53 4.53 -16.14
CA GLY A 202 2.71 4.71 -16.99
C GLY A 202 3.88 5.37 -16.24
N GLN A 203 3.63 6.48 -15.54
CA GLN A 203 4.67 7.18 -14.80
C GLN A 203 5.20 6.37 -13.62
N TYR A 204 4.34 5.61 -12.92
CA TYR A 204 4.75 4.77 -11.81
C TYR A 204 5.68 3.65 -12.27
N VAL A 205 5.35 2.98 -13.38
CA VAL A 205 6.21 1.96 -13.98
C VAL A 205 7.55 2.58 -14.41
N MET A 206 7.53 3.73 -15.07
CA MET A 206 8.74 4.44 -15.50
C MET A 206 9.67 4.83 -14.34
N VAL A 207 9.14 5.19 -13.17
CA VAL A 207 9.95 5.64 -12.01
C VAL A 207 10.41 4.47 -11.15
N HIS A 208 9.55 3.48 -10.89
CA HIS A 208 9.80 2.46 -9.87
C HIS A 208 10.11 1.07 -10.42
N HIS A 209 9.64 0.73 -11.61
CA HIS A 209 9.67 -0.62 -12.15
C HIS A 209 10.25 -0.71 -13.56
N LEU A 210 10.94 0.35 -14.00
CA LEU A 210 11.50 0.43 -15.34
C LEU A 210 12.60 -0.61 -15.58
N ARG A 211 13.49 -0.83 -14.60
CA ARG A 211 14.60 -1.78 -14.74
C ARG A 211 14.12 -3.22 -14.98
N PRO A 212 13.28 -3.83 -14.11
CA PRO A 212 12.77 -5.18 -14.35
C PRO A 212 12.05 -5.33 -15.70
N LEU A 213 11.27 -4.32 -16.08
CA LEU A 213 10.56 -4.31 -17.36
C LEU A 213 11.52 -4.24 -18.54
N GLN A 214 12.51 -3.34 -18.48
CA GLN A 214 13.51 -3.15 -19.52
C GLN A 214 14.39 -4.40 -19.68
N ASP A 215 14.83 -5.01 -18.58
CA ASP A 215 15.68 -6.20 -18.61
C ASP A 215 14.98 -7.37 -19.31
N MET A 216 13.70 -7.60 -19.03
CA MET A 216 12.92 -8.64 -19.70
C MET A 216 12.60 -8.30 -21.15
N ALA A 217 12.29 -7.04 -21.45
CA ALA A 217 12.05 -6.59 -22.82
C ALA A 217 13.32 -6.68 -23.68
N GLN A 218 14.51 -6.46 -23.12
CA GLN A 218 15.79 -6.54 -23.84
C GLN A 218 16.07 -7.95 -24.39
N ILE A 219 15.56 -8.99 -23.73
CA ILE A 219 15.69 -10.40 -24.15
C ILE A 219 14.87 -10.66 -25.43
N GLU A 220 13.68 -10.08 -25.51
CA GLU A 220 12.73 -10.30 -26.62
C GLU A 220 12.85 -9.27 -27.75
N PHE A 221 13.43 -8.10 -27.47
CA PHE A 221 13.67 -7.02 -28.42
C PHE A 221 15.18 -6.76 -28.58
N PRO A 222 15.88 -7.52 -29.45
CA PRO A 222 17.29 -7.26 -29.75
C PRO A 222 17.45 -5.85 -30.31
N GLY A 223 18.23 -5.01 -29.62
CA GLY A 223 18.43 -3.60 -29.99
C GLY A 223 17.55 -2.59 -29.25
N LEU A 224 16.81 -3.00 -28.21
CA LEU A 224 16.09 -2.09 -27.32
C LEU A 224 17.06 -1.09 -26.68
N ARG A 225 16.86 0.20 -26.97
CA ARG A 225 17.64 1.32 -26.43
C ARG A 225 16.83 2.15 -25.45
N ARG A 226 15.51 2.22 -25.64
CA ARG A 226 14.63 3.08 -24.85
C ARG A 226 13.22 2.50 -24.78
N LEU A 227 12.57 2.69 -23.64
CA LEU A 227 11.17 2.34 -23.43
C LEU A 227 10.38 3.63 -23.14
N ILE A 228 9.23 3.77 -23.78
CA ILE A 228 8.30 4.90 -23.61
C ILE A 228 6.94 4.33 -23.23
N ILE A 229 6.35 4.88 -22.17
CA ILE A 229 4.99 4.54 -21.76
C ILE A 229 4.12 5.79 -21.88
N SER A 230 3.10 5.75 -22.73
CA SER A 230 2.08 6.80 -22.89
C SER A 230 0.74 6.33 -22.34
N ASP A 231 -0.18 7.25 -22.06
CA ASP A 231 -1.59 6.95 -21.75
C ASP A 231 -2.49 6.96 -22.99
#